data_AF-A0A1Y3WH76-F1
#
_entry.id   AF-A0A1Y3WH76-F1
#
_cell.length_a   1.000
_cell.length_b   1.000
_cell.length_c   1.000
_cell.angle_alpha   90.00
_cell.angle_beta   90.00
_cell.angle_gamma   90.00
#
_symmetry.space_group_name_H-M   'P 1'
#
loop_
_entity.id
_entity.type
_entity.pdbx_description
1 polymer ?
#
loop_
_entity_poly.entity_id
_entity_poly.type
_entity_poly.pdbx_seq_one_letter_code
_entity_poly.pdbx_strand_id
1 'polypeptide(L)'
;MKLKKIASLALAGIMAVSMLAGCKDNPSSSNPTDPETPVVSNAAEYANYMLSGPQKNIFTFGSNADLDSNVKKVAENSDNLTDDHIENTYGTLTVINEGTGSSAVKTVGEKLDDEFSNMNIITVADFDATPSVLGNRVAIDVLGVSGKLDEEDAVKSVVKSWIASNGVSTTVFPASVANFNFEYKAEISALKVASRQHSDQSMWVVAIMVTQTATEA
;
A
#
# COMPACT_ATOMS: atom_id res chain seq x y z
N MET A 1 49.14 0.76 7.79
CA MET A 1 48.23 1.49 6.86
C MET A 1 48.02 0.66 5.62
N LYS A 2 46.76 0.45 5.22
CA LYS A 2 46.25 0.63 3.85
C LYS A 2 44.76 0.30 3.84
N LEU A 3 43.99 1.39 3.87
CA LEU A 3 42.54 1.46 3.79
C LEU A 3 42.02 0.80 2.51
N LYS A 4 40.95 0.02 2.60
CA LYS A 4 40.11 -0.30 1.44
C LYS A 4 38.87 0.57 1.50
N LYS A 5 38.70 1.36 0.44
CA LYS A 5 37.77 2.45 0.27
C LYS A 5 36.39 1.94 -0.13
N ILE A 6 35.38 2.43 0.58
CA ILE A 6 34.11 2.98 0.10
C ILE A 6 33.95 2.96 -1.44
N ALA A 7 33.09 2.07 -1.94
CA ALA A 7 32.44 2.25 -3.23
C ALA A 7 31.04 2.79 -2.96
N SER A 8 30.98 4.12 -2.88
CA SER A 8 29.76 4.87 -3.16
C SER A 8 29.29 4.48 -4.57
N LEU A 9 28.08 3.94 -4.68
CA LEU A 9 27.37 3.94 -5.94
C LEU A 9 26.21 4.92 -5.79
N ALA A 10 26.44 6.11 -6.33
CA ALA A 10 25.42 7.09 -6.59
C ALA A 10 24.31 6.44 -7.44
N LEU A 11 23.19 6.09 -6.80
CA LEU A 11 21.94 5.77 -7.47
C LEU A 11 21.18 7.09 -7.71
N ALA A 12 21.76 7.95 -8.55
CA ALA A 12 21.16 9.19 -9.02
C ALA A 12 21.05 9.16 -10.54
N GLY A 13 19.83 9.32 -11.05
CA GLY A 13 19.49 9.29 -12.46
C GLY A 13 19.03 7.89 -12.87
N ILE A 14 17.85 7.67 -13.43
CA ILE A 14 17.14 8.48 -14.40
C ILE A 14 15.68 8.00 -14.34
N MET A 15 14.68 8.87 -14.17
CA MET A 15 13.34 8.60 -14.68
C MET A 15 12.72 9.88 -15.25
N ALA A 16 12.82 9.94 -16.58
CA ALA A 16 11.91 10.57 -17.54
C ALA A 16 11.72 12.11 -17.52
N VAL A 17 12.52 12.74 -18.37
CA VAL A 17 12.10 13.83 -19.27
C VAL A 17 10.80 13.44 -19.96
N SER A 18 9.74 14.25 -19.81
CA SER A 18 8.73 14.55 -20.86
C SER A 18 7.63 15.48 -20.35
N MET A 19 7.81 16.79 -20.55
CA MET A 19 6.73 17.68 -21.03
C MET A 19 7.37 18.81 -21.81
N LEU A 20 7.89 18.45 -22.99
CA LEU A 20 8.23 19.40 -24.04
C LEU A 20 6.92 19.86 -24.72
N ALA A 21 6.11 20.63 -24.02
CA ALA A 21 4.97 21.33 -24.62
C ALA A 21 5.47 22.68 -25.13
N GLY A 22 5.78 22.73 -26.42
CA GLY A 22 5.99 23.99 -27.12
C GLY A 22 4.66 24.75 -27.23
N CYS A 23 4.63 26.00 -26.80
CA CYS A 23 3.83 27.01 -27.47
C CYS A 23 4.48 28.38 -27.33
N LYS A 24 4.33 29.11 -28.41
CA LYS A 24 5.07 30.29 -28.82
C LYS A 24 4.27 31.55 -28.47
N ASP A 25 4.99 32.58 -28.04
CA ASP A 25 4.66 34.01 -27.97
C ASP A 25 3.85 34.59 -26.78
N ASN A 26 4.57 35.47 -26.06
CA ASN A 26 4.22 36.70 -25.33
C ASN A 26 3.92 36.69 -23.81
N PRO A 27 4.47 37.66 -23.03
CA PRO A 27 4.61 37.55 -21.57
C PRO A 27 3.42 38.18 -20.86
N SER A 28 2.78 37.42 -19.97
CA SER A 28 1.98 38.02 -18.90
C SER A 28 2.15 37.23 -17.62
N SER A 29 2.35 37.97 -16.54
CA SER A 29 2.73 37.54 -15.21
C SER A 29 1.79 36.50 -14.61
N SER A 30 2.31 35.29 -14.36
CA SER A 30 1.86 34.41 -13.28
C SER A 30 3.02 33.53 -12.87
N ASN A 31 3.42 33.59 -11.59
CA ASN A 31 4.42 32.71 -11.01
C ASN A 31 4.07 31.25 -11.34
N PRO A 32 4.98 30.47 -11.93
CA PRO A 32 4.78 29.03 -12.03
C PRO A 32 4.84 28.46 -10.61
N THR A 33 3.78 27.79 -10.19
CA THR A 33 3.80 26.89 -9.04
C THR A 33 4.90 25.87 -9.30
N ASP A 34 5.85 25.76 -8.37
CA ASP A 34 6.90 24.75 -8.44
C ASP A 34 6.28 23.36 -8.67
N PRO A 35 6.90 22.49 -9.49
CA PRO A 35 6.47 21.10 -9.58
C PRO A 35 6.59 20.47 -8.18
N GLU A 36 5.46 19.99 -7.65
CA GLU A 36 5.41 19.13 -6.47
C GLU A 36 6.47 18.04 -6.64
N THR A 37 7.54 18.11 -5.84
CA THR A 37 8.46 16.98 -5.70
C THR A 37 7.64 15.77 -5.30
N PRO A 38 7.78 14.61 -5.95
CA PRO A 38 7.03 13.42 -5.57
C PRO A 38 7.30 13.14 -4.09
N VAL A 39 6.29 13.32 -3.25
CA VAL A 39 6.38 12.98 -1.83
C VAL A 39 6.51 11.47 -1.77
N VAL A 40 7.68 11.00 -1.34
CA VAL A 40 7.87 9.59 -1.02
C VAL A 40 7.00 9.30 0.20
N SER A 41 6.08 8.35 0.06
CA SER A 41 5.20 7.91 1.15
C SER A 41 6.01 7.38 2.34
N ASN A 42 5.60 7.76 3.56
CA ASN A 42 6.16 7.26 4.82
C ASN A 42 5.29 6.16 5.45
N ALA A 43 4.41 5.52 4.66
CA ALA A 43 3.43 4.56 5.14
C ALA A 43 4.02 3.44 5.99
N ALA A 44 5.16 2.86 5.59
CA ALA A 44 5.82 1.80 6.35
C ALA A 44 6.25 2.27 7.76
N GLU A 45 6.77 3.49 7.89
CA GLU A 45 7.15 4.07 9.18
C GLU A 45 5.92 4.26 10.07
N TYR A 46 4.88 4.92 9.54
CA TYR A 46 3.65 5.18 10.29
C TYR A 46 2.91 3.90 10.70
N ALA A 47 2.91 2.89 9.83
CA ALA A 47 2.33 1.58 10.14
C ALA A 47 3.08 0.87 11.28
N ASN A 48 4.41 0.96 11.32
CA ASN A 48 5.22 0.37 12.38
C ASN A 48 5.04 1.04 13.75
N TYR A 49 4.54 2.28 13.81
CA TYR A 49 4.10 2.91 15.06
C TYR A 49 2.86 2.24 15.67
N MET A 50 2.05 1.58 14.84
CA MET A 50 0.82 0.92 15.29
C MET A 50 1.02 -0.51 15.77
N LEU A 51 2.17 -1.13 15.48
CA LEU A 51 2.48 -2.48 15.95
C LEU A 51 2.95 -2.47 17.41
N SER A 52 2.33 -3.32 18.22
CA SER A 52 2.80 -3.66 19.57
C SER A 52 4.05 -4.54 19.54
N GLY A 53 4.74 -4.68 20.69
CA GLY A 53 5.92 -5.55 20.81
C GLY A 53 5.70 -6.98 20.30
N PRO A 54 4.64 -7.70 20.75
CA PRO A 54 4.34 -9.03 20.25
C PRO A 54 4.07 -9.09 18.74
N GLN A 55 3.44 -8.05 18.16
CA GLN A 55 3.17 -7.98 16.73
C GLN A 55 4.45 -7.73 15.92
N LYS A 56 5.36 -6.90 16.43
CA LYS A 56 6.69 -6.66 15.82
C LYS A 56 7.57 -7.90 15.77
N ASN A 57 7.34 -8.86 16.65
CA ASN A 57 8.04 -10.15 16.60
C ASN A 57 7.56 -11.06 15.47
N ILE A 58 6.40 -10.77 14.87
CA ILE A 58 5.86 -11.51 13.71
C ILE A 58 6.40 -10.89 12.43
N PHE A 59 6.24 -9.58 12.27
CA PHE A 59 6.80 -8.81 11.16
C PHE A 59 6.86 -7.31 11.50
N THR A 60 7.58 -6.56 10.66
CA THR A 60 7.50 -5.11 10.54
C THR A 60 7.11 -4.74 9.12
N PHE A 61 6.39 -3.65 8.93
CA PHE A 61 6.04 -3.17 7.60
C PHE A 61 7.26 -2.61 6.87
N GLY A 62 7.43 -3.01 5.61
CA GLY A 62 8.32 -2.39 4.64
C GLY A 62 7.56 -1.71 3.50
N SER A 63 8.30 -1.02 2.65
CA SER A 63 7.80 -0.50 1.37
C SER A 63 8.13 -1.47 0.22
N ASN A 64 7.31 -1.45 -0.83
CA ASN A 64 7.46 -2.31 -2.01
C ASN A 64 7.09 -1.55 -3.28
N ALA A 65 8.04 -1.39 -4.19
CA ALA A 65 7.85 -0.61 -5.42
C ALA A 65 6.82 -1.23 -6.38
N ASP A 66 6.69 -2.56 -6.43
CA ASP A 66 5.70 -3.23 -7.27
C ASP A 66 4.29 -3.02 -6.70
N LEU A 67 4.14 -3.12 -5.37
CA LEU A 67 2.89 -2.79 -4.69
C LEU A 67 2.51 -1.32 -4.93
N ASP A 68 3.44 -0.39 -4.74
CA ASP A 68 3.22 1.04 -4.98
C ASP A 68 2.78 1.33 -6.41
N SER A 69 3.46 0.72 -7.39
CA SER A 69 3.12 0.85 -8.81
C SER A 69 1.75 0.28 -9.13
N ASN A 70 1.41 -0.90 -8.62
CA ASN A 70 0.14 -1.57 -8.90
C ASN A 70 -1.03 -0.88 -8.19
N VAL A 71 -0.86 -0.41 -6.95
CA VAL A 71 -1.87 0.43 -6.26
C VAL A 71 -2.14 1.69 -7.06
N LYS A 72 -1.11 2.39 -7.52
CA LYS A 72 -1.27 3.57 -8.39
C LYS A 72 -2.03 3.25 -9.67
N LYS A 73 -1.61 2.21 -10.39
CA LYS A 73 -2.23 1.77 -11.64
C LYS A 73 -3.72 1.46 -11.45
N VAL A 74 -4.08 0.74 -10.40
CA VAL A 74 -5.45 0.28 -10.18
C VAL A 74 -6.33 1.39 -9.62
N ALA A 75 -5.85 2.17 -8.65
CA ALA A 75 -6.65 3.17 -7.94
C ALA A 75 -6.84 4.47 -8.74
N GLU A 76 -5.92 4.84 -9.63
CA GLU A 76 -6.11 6.00 -10.52
C GLU A 76 -7.05 5.70 -11.70
N ASN A 77 -7.39 4.43 -11.94
CA ASN A 77 -8.33 4.05 -12.98
C ASN A 77 -9.78 4.37 -12.56
N SER A 78 -10.47 5.22 -13.33
CA SER A 78 -11.86 5.65 -13.08
C SER A 78 -12.88 4.53 -13.05
N ASP A 79 -12.61 3.43 -13.74
CA ASP A 79 -13.53 2.30 -13.81
C ASP A 79 -13.46 1.47 -12.53
N ASN A 80 -12.32 1.49 -11.84
CA ASN A 80 -12.10 0.78 -10.57
C ASN A 80 -12.47 1.66 -9.37
N LEU A 81 -12.15 2.95 -9.45
CA LEU A 81 -12.39 3.93 -8.40
C LEU A 81 -13.01 5.21 -8.99
N THR A 82 -14.34 5.34 -8.84
CA THR A 82 -15.12 6.46 -9.37
C THR A 82 -14.98 7.73 -8.52
N ASP A 83 -15.40 8.88 -9.05
CA ASP A 83 -15.41 10.13 -8.26
C ASP A 83 -16.42 10.05 -7.11
N ASP A 84 -17.60 9.47 -7.32
CA ASP A 84 -18.60 9.24 -6.27
C ASP A 84 -18.01 8.46 -5.08
N HIS A 85 -17.17 7.46 -5.34
CA HIS A 85 -16.47 6.71 -4.30
C HIS A 85 -15.52 7.60 -3.48
N ILE A 86 -14.73 8.43 -4.17
CA ILE A 86 -13.76 9.33 -3.56
C ILE A 86 -14.49 10.38 -2.70
N GLU A 87 -15.54 10.99 -3.24
CA GLU A 87 -16.29 12.09 -2.61
C GLU A 87 -17.10 11.62 -1.40
N ASN A 88 -17.76 10.47 -1.52
CA ASN A 88 -18.44 9.84 -0.39
C ASN A 88 -17.45 9.51 0.73
N THR A 89 -16.28 8.95 0.40
CA THR A 89 -15.23 8.65 1.38
C THR A 89 -14.65 9.92 1.97
N TYR A 90 -14.46 10.99 1.18
CA TYR A 90 -13.97 12.27 1.66
C TYR A 90 -14.93 12.90 2.69
N GLY A 91 -16.24 12.73 2.50
CA GLY A 91 -17.30 13.14 3.42
C GLY A 91 -17.28 12.40 4.76
N THR A 92 -16.74 11.18 4.81
CA THR A 92 -16.75 10.31 6.00
C THR A 92 -15.34 10.08 6.56
N LEU A 93 -15.10 10.34 7.85
CA LEU A 93 -13.79 10.08 8.48
C LEU A 93 -13.56 8.63 8.90
N THR A 94 -14.44 7.70 8.50
CA THR A 94 -14.34 6.28 8.85
C THR A 94 -13.52 5.52 7.82
N VAL A 95 -12.73 4.55 8.29
CA VAL A 95 -12.06 3.59 7.40
C VAL A 95 -13.09 2.71 6.73
N ILE A 96 -12.98 2.57 5.41
CA ILE A 96 -13.72 1.61 4.59
C ILE A 96 -12.83 0.43 4.24
N ASN A 97 -13.39 -0.77 4.16
CA ASN A 97 -12.68 -2.01 3.83
C ASN A 97 -13.42 -2.80 2.76
N GLU A 98 -12.81 -3.86 2.26
CA GLU A 98 -13.37 -4.72 1.19
C GLU A 98 -14.61 -5.51 1.64
N GLY A 99 -14.78 -5.73 2.95
CA GLY A 99 -15.93 -6.46 3.52
C GLY A 99 -17.21 -5.64 3.66
N THR A 100 -17.11 -4.31 3.63
CA THR A 100 -18.27 -3.40 3.74
C THR A 100 -19.05 -3.24 2.42
N GLY A 101 -19.77 -4.27 1.97
CA GLY A 101 -20.69 -4.17 0.82
C GLY A 101 -20.03 -3.76 -0.51
N SER A 102 -20.73 -2.97 -1.34
CA SER A 102 -20.17 -2.37 -2.57
C SER A 102 -19.24 -1.20 -2.21
N SER A 103 -18.14 -1.47 -1.51
CA SER A 103 -17.16 -0.45 -1.16
C SER A 103 -16.23 -0.17 -2.33
N ALA A 104 -15.89 1.10 -2.49
CA ALA A 104 -14.91 1.61 -3.45
C ALA A 104 -13.61 0.79 -3.51
N VAL A 105 -13.17 0.32 -2.34
CA VAL A 105 -11.90 -0.40 -2.18
C VAL A 105 -11.99 -1.87 -2.52
N LYS A 106 -13.18 -2.48 -2.56
CA LYS A 106 -13.36 -3.88 -2.98
C LYS A 106 -12.95 -4.08 -4.44
N THR A 107 -13.44 -3.22 -5.34
CA THR A 107 -13.06 -3.29 -6.76
C THR A 107 -11.56 -3.04 -6.96
N VAL A 108 -10.97 -2.12 -6.18
CA VAL A 108 -9.53 -1.86 -6.19
C VAL A 108 -8.76 -3.09 -5.70
N GLY A 109 -9.19 -3.74 -4.61
CA GLY A 109 -8.60 -4.97 -4.08
C GLY A 109 -8.63 -6.11 -5.11
N GLU A 110 -9.79 -6.41 -5.68
CA GLU A 110 -9.94 -7.45 -6.71
C GLU A 110 -9.04 -7.21 -7.92
N LYS A 111 -8.91 -5.94 -8.35
CA LYS A 111 -8.04 -5.56 -9.46
C LYS A 111 -6.56 -5.59 -9.09
N LEU A 112 -6.23 -5.35 -7.83
CA LEU A 112 -4.87 -5.48 -7.33
C LEU A 112 -4.46 -6.95 -7.24
N ASP A 113 -5.35 -7.84 -6.81
CA ASP A 113 -5.15 -9.29 -6.85
C ASP A 113 -4.89 -9.79 -8.27
N ASP A 114 -5.59 -9.26 -9.28
CA ASP A 114 -5.35 -9.57 -10.69
C ASP A 114 -3.90 -9.22 -11.11
N GLU A 115 -3.35 -8.10 -10.63
CA GLU A 115 -1.96 -7.68 -10.90
C GLU A 115 -0.91 -8.59 -10.25
N PHE A 116 -1.29 -9.31 -9.17
CA PHE A 116 -0.45 -10.28 -8.47
C PHE A 116 -0.87 -11.73 -8.72
N SER A 117 -1.67 -11.99 -9.74
CA SER A 117 -2.24 -13.32 -10.06
C SER A 117 -1.21 -14.41 -10.40
N ASN A 118 0.05 -14.04 -10.61
CA ASN A 118 1.17 -14.99 -10.72
C ASN A 118 1.64 -15.54 -9.37
N MET A 119 1.16 -14.99 -8.26
CA MET A 119 1.41 -15.45 -6.89
C MET A 119 0.24 -16.30 -6.38
N ASN A 120 0.46 -17.07 -5.31
CA ASN A 120 -0.60 -17.81 -4.65
C ASN A 120 -1.37 -16.88 -3.70
N ILE A 121 -2.39 -16.20 -4.24
CA ILE A 121 -3.25 -15.29 -3.48
C ILE A 121 -4.19 -16.07 -2.57
N ILE A 122 -4.20 -15.70 -1.29
CA ILE A 122 -5.06 -16.24 -0.22
C ILE A 122 -5.61 -15.08 0.61
N THR A 123 -6.47 -15.36 1.59
CA THR A 123 -6.86 -14.37 2.59
C THR A 123 -5.98 -14.45 3.84
N VAL A 124 -5.96 -13.40 4.66
CA VAL A 124 -5.24 -13.41 5.94
C VAL A 124 -5.72 -14.55 6.85
N ALA A 125 -7.00 -14.90 6.78
CA ALA A 125 -7.59 -15.99 7.56
C ALA A 125 -7.04 -17.38 7.18
N ASP A 126 -6.37 -17.53 6.04
CA ASP A 126 -5.81 -18.80 5.57
C ASP A 126 -4.35 -19.02 5.99
N PHE A 127 -3.72 -18.06 6.68
CA PHE A 127 -2.32 -18.19 7.10
C PHE A 127 -2.08 -19.27 8.16
N ASP A 128 -3.07 -19.58 8.99
CA ASP A 128 -2.99 -20.65 10.00
C ASP A 128 -3.33 -22.04 9.45
N ALA A 129 -3.72 -22.13 8.18
CA ALA A 129 -3.99 -23.39 7.51
C ALA A 129 -2.70 -24.05 6.99
N THR A 130 -2.68 -25.39 7.04
CA THR A 130 -1.58 -26.19 6.47
C THR A 130 -1.55 -25.99 4.94
N PRO A 131 -0.43 -25.51 4.37
CA PRO A 131 -0.31 -25.34 2.93
C PRO A 131 -0.25 -26.70 2.22
N SER A 132 -0.73 -26.75 0.97
CA SER A 132 -0.67 -27.96 0.14
C SER A 132 0.69 -28.18 -0.53
N VAL A 133 1.51 -27.13 -0.63
CA VAL A 133 2.85 -27.13 -1.25
C VAL A 133 3.77 -26.12 -0.54
N LEU A 134 5.08 -26.30 -0.68
CA LEU A 134 6.08 -25.30 -0.27
C LEU A 134 5.97 -24.02 -1.13
N GLY A 135 6.44 -22.91 -0.58
CA GLY A 135 6.53 -21.63 -1.29
C GLY A 135 5.75 -20.50 -0.62
N ASN A 136 5.55 -19.43 -1.39
CA ASN A 136 4.95 -18.20 -0.90
C ASN A 136 3.44 -18.24 -1.06
N ARG A 137 2.72 -17.80 -0.02
CA ARG A 137 1.30 -17.43 -0.06
C ARG A 137 1.19 -15.95 0.25
N VAL A 138 0.32 -15.24 -0.45
CA VAL A 138 0.21 -13.79 -0.34
C VAL A 138 -1.23 -13.41 -0.04
N ALA A 139 -1.44 -12.55 0.95
CA ALA A 139 -2.71 -11.89 1.20
C ALA A 139 -2.56 -10.39 0.94
N ILE A 140 -3.53 -9.79 0.26
CA ILE A 140 -3.57 -8.36 -0.04
C ILE A 140 -4.92 -7.84 0.45
N ASP A 141 -4.90 -6.82 1.30
CA ASP A 141 -6.10 -6.11 1.74
C ASP A 141 -5.98 -4.63 1.37
N VAL A 142 -7.01 -4.07 0.77
CA VAL A 142 -7.12 -2.65 0.42
C VAL A 142 -8.16 -1.96 1.30
N LEU A 143 -7.75 -0.85 1.91
CA LEU A 143 -8.60 -0.02 2.75
C LEU A 143 -8.56 1.42 2.28
N GLY A 144 -9.61 2.16 2.62
CA GLY A 144 -9.78 3.55 2.21
C GLY A 144 -10.12 4.43 3.40
N VAL A 145 -9.69 5.69 3.36
CA VAL A 145 -10.10 6.70 4.35
C VAL A 145 -10.07 8.09 3.72
N SER A 146 -10.80 9.04 4.31
CA SER A 146 -10.89 10.41 3.82
C SER A 146 -9.52 11.06 3.61
N GLY A 147 -9.35 11.73 2.46
CA GLY A 147 -8.17 12.54 2.16
C GLY A 147 -8.07 13.85 2.96
N LYS A 148 -9.02 14.12 3.88
CA LYS A 148 -8.90 15.19 4.88
C LYS A 148 -7.81 14.90 5.91
N LEU A 149 -7.48 13.63 6.13
CA LEU A 149 -6.37 13.23 6.97
C LEU A 149 -5.05 13.49 6.25
N ASP A 150 -4.02 13.85 7.02
CA ASP A 150 -2.65 13.69 6.54
C ASP A 150 -2.30 12.20 6.39
N GLU A 151 -1.15 11.92 5.79
CA GLU A 151 -0.72 10.55 5.53
C GLU A 151 -0.55 9.74 6.82
N GLU A 152 -0.02 10.36 7.87
CA GLU A 152 0.25 9.70 9.14
C GLU A 152 -1.05 9.22 9.80
N ASP A 153 -2.03 10.10 9.94
CA ASP A 153 -3.33 9.75 10.53
C ASP A 153 -4.12 8.78 9.64
N ALA A 154 -4.01 8.92 8.32
CA ALA A 154 -4.63 7.98 7.37
C ALA A 154 -4.06 6.57 7.51
N VAL A 155 -2.73 6.42 7.47
CA VAL A 155 -2.07 5.12 7.59
C VAL A 155 -2.31 4.51 8.97
N LYS A 156 -2.19 5.30 10.05
CA LYS A 156 -2.45 4.81 11.41
C LYS A 156 -3.87 4.32 11.60
N SER A 157 -4.86 5.05 11.07
CA SER A 157 -6.27 4.66 11.18
C SER A 157 -6.56 3.38 10.39
N VAL A 158 -6.04 3.25 9.16
CA VAL A 158 -6.14 2.04 8.35
C VAL A 158 -5.48 0.85 9.05
N VAL A 159 -4.22 0.97 9.48
CA VAL A 159 -3.48 -0.14 10.09
C VAL A 159 -4.14 -0.56 11.40
N LYS A 160 -4.67 0.38 12.20
CA LYS A 160 -5.46 0.05 13.38
C LYS A 160 -6.70 -0.78 13.04
N SER A 161 -7.43 -0.37 12.00
CA SER A 161 -8.64 -1.09 11.53
C SER A 161 -8.30 -2.48 11.01
N TRP A 162 -7.21 -2.60 10.23
CA TRP A 162 -6.73 -3.87 9.69
C TRP A 162 -6.31 -4.84 10.78
N ILE A 163 -5.50 -4.39 11.75
CA ILE A 163 -5.12 -5.19 12.93
C ILE A 163 -6.34 -5.66 13.71
N ALA A 164 -7.32 -4.79 13.93
CA ALA A 164 -8.54 -5.13 14.66
C ALA A 164 -9.41 -6.16 13.92
N SER A 165 -9.41 -6.12 12.58
CA SER A 165 -10.22 -7.03 11.75
C SER A 165 -9.58 -8.41 11.59
N ASN A 166 -8.26 -8.44 11.36
CA ASN A 166 -7.53 -9.66 11.05
C ASN A 166 -6.85 -10.32 12.26
N GLY A 167 -6.58 -9.57 13.32
CA GLY A 167 -5.92 -10.08 14.52
C GLY A 167 -4.46 -10.47 14.28
N VAL A 168 -3.53 -9.51 14.33
CA VAL A 168 -2.10 -9.79 14.22
C VAL A 168 -1.59 -10.45 15.51
N SER A 169 -1.45 -11.77 15.47
CA SER A 169 -1.05 -12.63 16.59
C SER A 169 -0.41 -13.93 16.08
N THR A 170 0.26 -14.69 16.95
CA THR A 170 0.84 -15.99 16.58
C THR A 170 -0.21 -17.08 16.33
N THR A 171 -1.49 -16.82 16.59
CA THR A 171 -2.58 -17.72 16.23
C THR A 171 -2.90 -17.59 14.75
N VAL A 172 -3.02 -16.35 14.25
CA VAL A 172 -3.33 -16.05 12.84
C VAL A 172 -2.08 -16.12 11.97
N PHE A 173 -0.93 -15.72 12.51
CA PHE A 173 0.38 -15.76 11.87
C PHE A 173 1.30 -16.73 12.64
N PRO A 174 1.03 -18.04 12.63
CA PRO A 174 1.84 -19.00 13.36
C PRO A 174 3.25 -19.13 12.76
N ALA A 175 4.24 -19.41 13.60
CA ALA A 175 5.60 -19.70 13.15
C ALA A 175 5.73 -21.10 12.52
N SER A 176 4.76 -21.99 12.76
CA SER A 176 4.69 -23.32 12.14
C SER A 176 3.30 -23.91 12.20
N VAL A 177 2.96 -24.74 11.20
CA VAL A 177 1.75 -25.59 11.19
C VAL A 177 2.14 -26.93 10.56
N ALA A 178 1.81 -28.03 11.23
CA ALA A 178 2.20 -29.38 10.81
C ALA A 178 3.73 -29.49 10.57
N ASN A 179 4.15 -29.83 9.35
CA ASN A 179 5.57 -30.01 8.99
C ASN A 179 6.17 -28.78 8.27
N PHE A 180 5.55 -27.60 8.45
CA PHE A 180 6.00 -26.36 7.83
C PHE A 180 6.39 -25.33 8.87
N ASN A 181 7.50 -24.65 8.63
CA ASN A 181 7.88 -23.40 9.30
C ASN A 181 7.47 -22.21 8.43
N PHE A 182 7.15 -21.08 9.06
CA PHE A 182 6.70 -19.87 8.38
C PHE A 182 7.47 -18.62 8.80
N GLU A 183 7.80 -17.81 7.81
CA GLU A 183 8.24 -16.43 7.96
C GLU A 183 7.29 -15.49 7.23
N TYR A 184 7.10 -14.28 7.77
CA TYR A 184 6.18 -13.29 7.22
C TYR A 184 6.91 -12.02 6.82
N LYS A 185 6.58 -11.51 5.64
CA LYS A 185 7.00 -10.19 5.17
C LYS A 185 5.74 -9.36 4.91
N ALA A 186 5.60 -8.27 5.66
CA ALA A 186 4.49 -7.33 5.47
C ALA A 186 4.99 -6.07 4.75
N GLU A 187 4.22 -5.64 3.75
CA GLU A 187 4.52 -4.50 2.90
C GLU A 187 3.27 -3.62 2.82
N ILE A 188 3.45 -2.30 2.81
CA ILE A 188 2.35 -1.34 2.79
C ILE A 188 2.60 -0.26 1.75
N SER A 189 1.52 0.14 1.07
CA SER A 189 1.49 1.28 0.15
C SER A 189 0.36 2.22 0.54
N ALA A 190 0.59 3.53 0.48
CA ALA A 190 -0.44 4.54 0.68
C ALA A 190 -0.43 5.55 -0.48
N LEU A 191 -1.58 5.72 -1.12
CA LEU A 191 -1.77 6.61 -2.25
C LEU A 191 -2.95 7.54 -1.99
N LYS A 192 -2.73 8.85 -2.15
CA LYS A 192 -3.80 9.84 -2.14
C LYS A 192 -4.35 10.01 -3.55
N VAL A 193 -5.63 9.69 -3.75
CA VAL A 193 -6.33 9.81 -5.04
C VAL A 193 -7.29 10.99 -4.98
N ALA A 194 -7.13 11.96 -5.87
CA ALA A 194 -8.02 13.13 -5.96
C ALA A 194 -9.27 12.82 -6.82
N SER A 195 -10.41 13.41 -6.46
CA SER A 195 -11.58 13.40 -7.34
C SER A 195 -11.26 14.19 -8.61
N ARG A 196 -11.70 13.65 -9.75
CA ARG A 196 -11.58 14.32 -11.05
C ARG A 196 -12.65 15.39 -11.26
N GLN A 197 -13.73 15.34 -10.47
CA GLN A 197 -14.85 16.29 -10.53
C GLN A 197 -14.74 17.38 -9.46
N HIS A 198 -14.15 17.06 -8.31
CA HIS A 198 -13.99 17.97 -7.18
C HIS A 198 -12.54 17.96 -6.69
N SER A 199 -11.72 18.87 -7.24
CA SER A 199 -10.26 18.90 -7.03
C SER A 199 -9.83 19.12 -5.57
N ASP A 200 -10.72 19.59 -4.70
CA ASP A 200 -10.52 19.75 -3.26
C ASP A 200 -10.78 18.47 -2.45
N GLN A 201 -11.33 17.44 -3.10
CA GLN A 201 -11.69 16.16 -2.48
C GLN A 201 -10.74 15.05 -2.91
N SER A 202 -10.45 14.16 -1.96
CA SER A 202 -9.54 13.03 -2.18
C SER A 202 -9.81 11.91 -1.19
N MET A 203 -9.29 10.73 -1.48
CA MET A 203 -9.24 9.64 -0.52
C MET A 203 -7.84 9.05 -0.48
N TRP A 204 -7.46 8.54 0.68
CA TRP A 204 -6.33 7.64 0.80
C TRP A 204 -6.78 6.23 0.45
N VAL A 205 -6.04 5.58 -0.44
CA VAL A 205 -6.10 4.15 -0.73
C VAL A 205 -4.83 3.54 -0.14
N VAL A 206 -4.99 2.60 0.79
CA VAL A 206 -3.89 1.97 1.51
C VAL A 206 -3.98 0.46 1.32
N ALA A 207 -2.96 -0.14 0.71
CA ALA A 207 -2.87 -1.57 0.50
C ALA A 207 -1.86 -2.19 1.48
N ILE A 208 -2.24 -3.30 2.11
CA ILE A 208 -1.38 -4.10 2.97
C ILE A 208 -1.21 -5.46 2.31
N MET A 209 0.03 -5.80 1.97
CA MET A 209 0.41 -7.09 1.41
C MET A 209 1.22 -7.87 2.43
N VAL A 210 0.80 -9.10 2.74
CA VAL A 210 1.58 -10.00 3.60
C VAL A 210 1.94 -11.24 2.80
N THR A 211 3.24 -11.51 2.69
CA THR A 211 3.77 -12.75 2.15
C THR A 211 4.16 -13.68 3.28
N GLN A 212 3.58 -14.88 3.30
CA GLN A 212 4.03 -15.99 4.15
C GLN A 212 4.89 -16.94 3.32
N THR A 213 6.09 -17.23 3.79
CA THR A 213 7.03 -18.17 3.15
C THR A 213 7.02 -19.49 3.91
N ALA A 214 6.62 -20.58 3.25
CA ALA A 214 6.62 -21.93 3.84
C ALA A 214 7.93 -22.66 3.53
N THR A 215 8.60 -23.16 4.58
CA THR A 215 9.77 -24.02 4.52
C THR A 215 9.53 -25.34 5.25
N GLU A 216 10.33 -26.36 4.97
CA GLU A 216 10.25 -27.62 5.73
C GLU A 216 10.66 -27.40 7.20
N ALA A 217 9.98 -28.12 8.10
CA ALA A 217 10.18 -28.03 9.55
C ALA A 217 11.56 -28.50 10.03
#